data_AF-A0A497D3K7-F1
#
_entry.id   AF-A0A497D3K7-F1
#
_cell.length_a   1.000
_cell.length_b   1.000
_cell.length_c   1.000
_cell.angle_alpha   90.00
_cell.angle_beta   90.00
_cell.angle_gamma   90.00
#
_symmetry.space_group_name_H-M   'P 1'
#
loop_
_entity.id
_entity.type
_entity.pdbx_description
1 polymer ?
#
loop_
_entity_poly.entity_id
_entity_poly.type
_entity_poly.pdbx_seq_one_letter_code
_entity_poly.pdbx_strand_id
1 'polypeptide(L)'
;MTERRNIAEGYCRRSITEYLNFLNIALGSCGEFHSSYYSLYKADLLPEKSYETLDELHFKVENQLLKLIESLQKKKENGDWKDSFV
;
A
#
# COMPACT_ATOMS: atom_id res chain seq x y z
N MET A 1 3.44 5.67 -11.01
CA MET A 1 4.07 6.21 -9.77
C MET A 1 4.10 5.07 -8.77
N THR A 2 5.23 4.78 -8.11
CA THR A 2 5.40 3.53 -7.33
C THR A 2 4.79 3.61 -5.93
N GLU A 3 4.37 2.45 -5.40
CA GLU A 3 3.78 2.25 -4.06
C GLU A 3 4.46 3.08 -2.95
N ARG A 4 5.79 2.97 -2.81
CA ARG A 4 6.58 3.69 -1.80
C ARG A 4 6.48 5.21 -1.92
N ARG A 5 6.33 5.75 -3.14
CA ARG A 5 6.18 7.20 -3.37
C ARG A 5 4.81 7.68 -2.91
N ASN A 6 3.75 6.90 -3.15
CA ASN A 6 2.40 7.24 -2.70
C ASN A 6 2.28 7.20 -1.17
N ILE A 7 2.90 6.21 -0.50
CA ILE A 7 2.93 6.17 0.98
C ILE A 7 3.63 7.41 1.53
N ALA A 8 4.83 7.74 1.02
CA ALA A 8 5.60 8.89 1.48
C ALA A 8 4.89 10.22 1.19
N GLU A 9 4.29 10.36 0.01
CA GLU A 9 3.54 11.56 -0.36
C GLU A 9 2.28 11.74 0.48
N GLY A 10 1.54 10.66 0.70
CA GLY A 10 0.39 10.62 1.58
C GLY A 10 0.73 10.99 3.02
N TYR A 11 1.84 10.49 3.54
CA TYR A 11 2.31 10.81 4.90
C TYR A 11 2.59 12.30 5.08
N CYS A 12 3.06 12.98 4.04
CA CYS A 12 3.28 14.42 4.05
C CYS A 12 1.97 15.24 3.93
N ARG A 13 0.81 14.60 3.72
CA ARG A 13 -0.48 15.29 3.68
C ARG A 13 -0.98 15.59 5.09
N ARG A 14 -1.55 16.78 5.26
CA ARG A 14 -2.14 17.18 6.53
C ARG A 14 -3.50 16.52 6.73
N SER A 15 -4.29 16.35 5.66
CA SER A 15 -5.60 15.75 5.81
C SER A 15 -5.50 14.23 5.92
N ILE A 16 -6.19 13.65 6.91
CA ILE A 16 -6.29 12.19 7.00
C ILE A 16 -7.02 11.59 5.81
N THR A 17 -7.96 12.34 5.22
CA THR A 17 -8.67 11.92 4.02
C THR A 17 -7.75 11.89 2.80
N GLU A 18 -6.87 12.89 2.66
CA GLU A 18 -5.85 12.88 1.60
C GLU A 18 -4.84 11.75 1.82
N TYR A 19 -4.39 11.53 3.06
CA TYR A 19 -3.47 10.43 3.34
C TYR A 19 -4.09 9.07 2.97
N LEU A 20 -5.34 8.83 3.38
CA LEU A 20 -6.08 7.62 3.01
C LEU A 20 -6.21 7.47 1.49
N ASN A 21 -6.44 8.56 0.75
CA ASN A 21 -6.49 8.53 -0.71
C ASN A 21 -5.15 8.06 -1.31
N PHE A 22 -4.03 8.60 -0.86
CA PHE A 22 -2.70 8.17 -1.30
C PHE A 22 -2.39 6.70 -0.95
N LEU A 23 -2.81 6.25 0.23
CA LEU A 23 -2.66 4.85 0.63
C LEU A 23 -3.50 3.89 -0.23
N ASN A 24 -4.70 4.29 -0.64
CA ASN A 24 -5.51 3.50 -1.58
C ASN A 24 -4.85 3.41 -2.96
N ILE A 25 -4.20 4.49 -3.44
CA ILE A 25 -3.43 4.45 -4.69
C ILE A 25 -2.22 3.51 -4.52
N ALA A 26 -1.52 3.56 -3.38
CA ALA A 26 -0.42 2.65 -3.08
C ALA A 26 -0.88 1.18 -3.08
N LEU A 27 -2.05 0.89 -2.49
CA LEU A 27 -2.64 -0.45 -2.45
C LEU A 27 -3.00 -0.95 -3.85
N GLY A 28 -3.59 -0.10 -4.69
CA GLY A 28 -3.85 -0.42 -6.10
C GLY A 28 -2.56 -0.77 -6.84
N SER A 29 -1.49 0.01 -6.66
CA SER A 29 -0.18 -0.30 -7.24
C SER A 29 0.42 -1.62 -6.72
N CYS A 30 0.14 -1.99 -5.48
CA CYS A 30 0.55 -3.27 -4.90
C CYS A 30 -0.12 -4.44 -5.63
N GLY A 31 -1.44 -4.36 -5.87
CA GLY A 31 -2.19 -5.37 -6.62
C GLY A 31 -1.77 -5.47 -8.10
N GLU A 32 -1.46 -4.34 -8.75
CA GLU A 32 -0.90 -4.34 -10.11
C GLU A 32 0.46 -5.04 -10.18
N PHE A 33 1.31 -4.82 -9.17
CA PHE A 33 2.59 -5.51 -9.06
C PHE A 33 2.41 -7.03 -8.88
N HIS A 34 1.46 -7.45 -8.03
CA HIS A 34 1.08 -8.86 -7.87
C HIS A 34 0.70 -9.53 -9.18
N SER A 35 -0.27 -8.94 -9.89
CA SER A 35 -0.73 -9.47 -11.18
C SER A 35 0.41 -9.55 -12.20
N SER A 36 1.32 -8.58 -12.18
CA SER A 36 2.47 -8.55 -13.09
C SER A 36 3.46 -9.69 -12.80
N TYR A 37 3.92 -9.86 -11.56
CA TYR A 37 4.89 -10.93 -11.27
C TYR A 37 4.27 -12.32 -11.32
N TYR A 38 2.98 -12.46 -11.01
CA TYR A 38 2.23 -13.70 -11.20
C TYR A 38 2.19 -14.09 -12.67
N SER A 39 1.94 -13.12 -13.56
CA SER A 39 1.94 -13.37 -15.02
C SER A 39 3.33 -13.81 -15.52
N LEU A 40 4.40 -13.24 -14.98
CA LEU A 40 5.77 -13.67 -15.30
C LEU A 40 6.06 -15.10 -14.82
N TYR A 41 5.58 -15.47 -13.63
CA TYR A 41 5.66 -16.84 -13.13
C TYR A 41 4.90 -17.82 -14.03
N LYS A 42 3.66 -17.47 -14.42
CA LYS A 42 2.85 -18.29 -15.34
C LYS A 42 3.44 -18.44 -16.74
N ALA A 43 4.31 -17.53 -17.15
CA ALA A 43 5.03 -17.58 -18.43
C ALA A 43 6.39 -18.29 -18.33
N ASP A 44 6.73 -18.92 -17.19
CA ASP A 44 8.02 -19.53 -16.91
C ASP A 44 9.22 -18.56 -17.03
N LEU A 45 8.96 -17.24 -16.94
CA LEU A 45 9.97 -16.18 -17.00
C LEU A 45 10.50 -15.81 -15.60
N LEU A 46 9.86 -16.31 -14.55
CA LEU A 46 10.24 -16.08 -13.16
C LEU A 46 10.40 -17.44 -12.46
N PRO A 47 11.59 -17.78 -11.93
CA PRO A 47 11.80 -19.03 -11.20
C PRO A 47 10.90 -19.12 -9.97
N GLU A 48 10.41 -20.33 -9.65
CA GLU A 48 9.51 -20.59 -8.52
C GLU A 48 10.04 -20.01 -7.20
N LYS A 49 11.31 -20.26 -6.87
CA LYS A 49 11.95 -19.70 -5.67
C LYS A 49 11.91 -18.15 -5.61
N SER A 50 12.07 -17.50 -6.75
CA SER A 50 11.97 -16.04 -6.86
C SER A 50 10.53 -15.56 -6.73
N TYR A 51 9.58 -16.31 -7.30
CA TYR A 51 8.15 -16.06 -7.14
C TYR A 51 7.73 -16.18 -5.67
N GLU A 52 8.06 -17.26 -4.99
CA GLU A 52 7.74 -17.48 -3.57
C GLU A 52 8.29 -16.36 -2.69
N THR A 53 9.55 -15.96 -2.91
CA THR A 53 10.16 -14.85 -2.17
C THR A 53 9.42 -13.52 -2.42
N LEU A 54 9.05 -13.25 -3.67
CA LEU A 54 8.28 -12.05 -4.02
C LEU A 54 6.88 -12.08 -3.40
N ASP A 55 6.24 -13.24 -3.40
CA ASP A 55 4.89 -13.42 -2.89
C ASP A 55 4.83 -13.23 -1.37
N GLU A 56 5.79 -13.81 -0.62
CA GLU A 56 5.92 -13.59 0.82
C GLU A 56 6.14 -12.10 1.15
N LEU A 57 7.00 -11.42 0.38
CA LEU A 57 7.27 -9.99 0.57
C LEU A 57 6.06 -9.13 0.22
N HIS A 58 5.38 -9.43 -0.88
CA HIS A 58 4.17 -8.74 -1.31
C HIS A 58 3.06 -8.86 -0.26
N PHE A 59 2.78 -10.08 0.20
CA PHE A 59 1.79 -10.33 1.26
C PHE A 59 2.10 -9.54 2.54
N LYS A 60 3.38 -9.49 2.94
CA LYS A 60 3.80 -8.74 4.13
C LYS A 60 3.54 -7.23 3.96
N VAL A 61 3.88 -6.67 2.81
CA VAL A 61 3.69 -5.24 2.53
C VAL A 61 2.20 -4.90 2.44
N GLU A 62 1.42 -5.70 1.70
CA GLU A 62 -0.03 -5.50 1.56
C GLU A 62 -0.73 -5.53 2.94
N ASN A 63 -0.41 -6.52 3.79
CA ASN A 63 -0.98 -6.61 5.13
C ASN A 63 -0.58 -5.42 6.02
N GLN A 64 0.66 -4.94 5.92
CA GLN A 64 1.09 -3.74 6.65
C GLN A 64 0.35 -2.49 6.17
N LEU A 65 0.12 -2.37 4.85
CA LEU A 65 -0.60 -1.26 4.26
C LEU A 65 -2.09 -1.27 4.66
N LEU A 66 -2.73 -2.43 4.63
CA LEU A 66 -4.12 -2.60 5.10
C LEU A 66 -4.27 -2.22 6.58
N LYS A 67 -3.36 -2.69 7.45
CA LYS A 67 -3.37 -2.32 8.87
C LYS A 67 -3.14 -0.82 9.09
N LEU A 68 -2.30 -0.19 8.28
CA LEU A 68 -2.09 1.26 8.32
C LEU A 68 -3.36 2.01 7.95
N ILE A 69 -4.01 1.63 6.83
CA ILE A 69 -5.29 2.19 6.39
C ILE A 69 -6.35 2.04 7.48
N GLU A 70 -6.50 0.85 8.03
CA GLU A 70 -7.46 0.56 9.12
C GLU A 70 -7.18 1.45 10.35
N SER A 71 -5.91 1.60 10.74
CA SER A 71 -5.53 2.44 11.89
C SER A 71 -5.87 3.91 11.67
N LEU A 72 -5.75 4.41 10.44
CA LEU A 72 -6.07 5.78 10.08
C LEU A 72 -7.59 6.00 9.95
N GLN A 73 -8.33 5.03 9.43
CA GLN A 73 -9.80 5.08 9.42
C GLN A 73 -10.34 5.20 10.84
N LYS A 74 -9.83 4.39 11.78
CA LYS A 74 -10.19 4.50 13.21
C LYS A 74 -9.86 5.88 13.79
N LYS A 75 -8.67 6.42 13.51
CA LYS A 75 -8.29 7.78 13.94
C LYS A 75 -9.22 8.86 13.37
N LYS A 76 -9.67 8.70 12.12
CA LYS A 76 -10.62 9.61 11.48
C LYS A 76 -11.98 9.56 12.17
N GLU A 77 -12.48 8.37 12.48
CA GLU A 77 -13.77 8.16 13.14
C GLU A 77 -13.77 8.68 14.59
N ASN A 78 -12.66 8.49 15.31
CA ASN A 78 -12.51 8.98 16.68
C ASN A 78 -12.32 10.50 16.79
N GLY A 79 -12.00 11.19 15.68
CA GLY A 79 -11.63 12.61 15.70
C GLY A 79 -10.25 12.89 16.30
N ASP A 80 -9.40 11.87 16.42
CA ASP A 80 -8.05 11.98 16.99
C ASP A 80 -7.05 12.68 16.04
N TRP A 81 -7.45 12.95 14.80
CA TRP A 81 -6.63 13.57 13.78
C TRP A 81 -6.82 15.09 13.74
N LYS A 82 -5.71 15.84 13.69
CA LYS A 82 -5.73 17.30 13.55
C LYS A 82 -5.50 17.70 12.10
N ASP A 83 -6.58 17.93 11.37
CA ASP A 83 -6.53 18.39 9.97
C ASP A 83 -6.09 19.87 9.82
N SER A 84 -5.99 20.64 10.91
CA SER A 84 -5.63 22.07 10.91
C SER A 84 -4.23 22.33 11.51
N PHE A 85 -3.54 23.38 11.02
CA PHE A 85 -2.33 23.95 11.64
C PHE A 85 -2.64 24.98 12.73
N VAL A 86 -3.88 25.46 12.77
CA VAL A 86 -4.46 26.36 13.79
C VAL A 86 -5.06 25.54 14.92
#